data_AF-A0A2N2ZR17-F1
#
_entry.id   AF-A0A2N2ZR17-F1
#
_cell.length_a   1.000
_cell.length_b   1.000
_cell.length_c   1.000
_cell.angle_alpha   90.00
_cell.angle_beta   90.00
_cell.angle_gamma   90.00
#
_symmetry.space_group_name_H-M   'P 1'
#
loop_
_entity.id
_entity.type
_entity.pdbx_description
1 polymer ?
#
loop_
_entity_poly.entity_id
_entity_poly.type
_entity_poly.pdbx_seq_one_letter_code
_entity_poly.pdbx_strand_id
1 'polypeptide(L)'
;MSQKGKVLVAMSGGIDSSVAALLLHEQGYEVIGITMKTWDYATSGGTRKTTGCCSLDDINDARTLAVENGFHHIILDIRKEFGDFIIDNFVDEYLAGRTPNPCVLCNTHIKWDALLKRADQLGCEFIATGHYAQVRKENGRYIVSKGLDENKDQSYVLWGLSQESLARTIFPLGGLEKPVIRQMALDRGYKELAKKSESFEICFVPDSDYRGFLKRKVEGLEEKVAGGDFLDTQGNVIGKHNGYPFYTIGQRKGLELAFGDPRYVIKIDAEKNQVVLGLEEDLNKQEVFVRNPNMIKYESLEQEMEALSKIRYKDKGKNSKIIPLPDGR
;
A
#
# COMPACT_ATOMS: atom_id res chain seq x y z
N MET A 1 -25.78 -16.15 20.57
CA MET A 1 -25.71 -14.71 20.22
C MET A 1 -24.30 -14.24 20.51
N SER A 2 -23.70 -13.44 19.63
CA SER A 2 -22.34 -12.90 19.84
C SER A 2 -22.25 -12.11 21.14
N GLN A 3 -21.14 -12.25 21.86
CA GLN A 3 -20.90 -11.52 23.10
C GLN A 3 -20.29 -10.13 22.86
N LYS A 4 -19.71 -9.88 21.67
CA LYS A 4 -18.94 -8.66 21.36
C LYS A 4 -19.39 -7.91 20.11
N GLY A 5 -20.54 -8.28 19.54
CA GLY A 5 -21.04 -7.71 18.29
C GLY A 5 -20.50 -8.44 17.05
N LYS A 6 -20.69 -7.81 15.89
CA LYS A 6 -20.47 -8.43 14.58
C LYS A 6 -19.37 -7.68 13.81
N VAL A 7 -18.43 -8.43 13.24
CA VAL A 7 -17.24 -7.88 12.57
C VAL A 7 -17.07 -8.44 11.16
N LEU A 8 -16.88 -7.54 10.20
CA LEU A 8 -16.54 -7.89 8.83
C LEU A 8 -15.01 -7.92 8.66
N VAL A 9 -14.43 -9.10 8.42
CA VAL A 9 -12.97 -9.29 8.34
C VAL A 9 -12.53 -9.39 6.89
N ALA A 10 -11.66 -8.47 6.45
CA ALA A 10 -11.06 -8.52 5.12
C ALA A 10 -10.03 -9.65 5.02
N MET A 11 -10.36 -10.69 4.25
CA MET A 11 -9.58 -11.92 4.07
C MET A 11 -8.93 -11.97 2.70
N SER A 12 -7.60 -11.89 2.67
CA SER A 12 -6.78 -11.90 1.45
C SER A 12 -6.35 -13.30 1.01
N GLY A 13 -6.68 -14.35 1.76
CA GLY A 13 -6.13 -15.70 1.58
C GLY A 13 -4.71 -15.89 2.13
N GLY A 14 -4.09 -14.82 2.61
CA GLY A 14 -2.81 -14.84 3.31
C GLY A 14 -2.96 -15.12 4.81
N ILE A 15 -1.85 -15.54 5.43
CA ILE A 15 -1.77 -15.92 6.86
C ILE A 15 -2.31 -14.86 7.79
N ASP A 16 -1.99 -13.59 7.55
CA ASP A 16 -2.30 -12.49 8.46
C ASP A 16 -3.81 -12.30 8.61
N SER A 17 -4.50 -12.14 7.48
CA SER A 17 -5.95 -11.95 7.51
C SER A 17 -6.71 -13.18 8.03
N SER A 18 -6.18 -14.37 7.79
CA SER A 18 -6.77 -15.61 8.29
C SER A 18 -6.62 -15.73 9.80
N VAL A 19 -5.43 -15.52 10.36
CA VAL A 19 -5.21 -15.51 11.81
C VAL A 19 -6.00 -14.39 12.48
N ALA A 20 -6.10 -13.22 11.85
CA ALA A 20 -6.93 -12.12 12.36
C ALA A 20 -8.41 -12.53 12.49
N ALA A 21 -8.98 -13.23 11.50
CA ALA A 21 -10.35 -13.73 11.55
C ALA A 21 -10.54 -14.77 12.68
N LEU A 22 -9.61 -15.71 12.82
CA LEU A 22 -9.63 -16.74 13.85
C LEU A 22 -9.57 -16.14 15.26
N LEU A 23 -8.66 -15.18 15.48
CA LEU A 23 -8.53 -14.50 16.78
C LEU A 23 -9.81 -13.77 17.16
N LEU A 24 -10.46 -13.08 16.23
CA LEU A 24 -11.73 -12.40 16.50
C LEU A 24 -12.86 -13.39 16.80
N HIS A 25 -12.91 -14.50 16.08
CA HIS A 25 -13.88 -15.56 16.32
C HIS A 25 -13.72 -16.15 17.73
N GLU A 26 -12.49 -16.50 18.12
CA GLU A 26 -12.14 -17.02 19.45
C GLU A 26 -12.43 -16.01 20.58
N GLN A 27 -12.29 -14.71 20.30
CA GLN A 27 -12.63 -13.64 21.24
C GLN A 27 -14.14 -13.43 21.44
N GLY A 28 -14.99 -14.14 20.68
CA GLY A 28 -16.45 -14.14 20.83
C GLY A 28 -17.19 -13.18 19.88
N TYR A 29 -16.54 -12.66 18.83
CA TYR A 29 -17.21 -11.90 17.78
C TYR A 29 -17.97 -12.80 16.80
N GLU A 30 -19.09 -12.32 16.27
CA GLU A 30 -19.68 -12.90 15.06
C GLU A 30 -18.87 -12.41 13.85
N VAL A 31 -18.05 -13.31 13.30
CA VAL A 31 -17.18 -13.01 12.16
C VAL A 31 -17.94 -13.24 10.86
N ILE A 32 -17.82 -12.29 9.94
CA ILE A 32 -18.07 -12.51 8.51
C ILE A 32 -16.77 -12.22 7.76
N GLY A 33 -16.25 -13.20 7.05
CA GLY A 33 -15.12 -13.03 6.15
C GLY A 33 -15.55 -12.39 4.83
N ILE A 34 -14.71 -11.50 4.29
CA ILE A 34 -14.89 -10.93 2.95
C ILE A 34 -13.58 -10.91 2.17
N THR A 35 -13.60 -11.45 0.96
CA THR A 35 -12.49 -11.28 0.01
C THR A 35 -12.88 -10.29 -1.08
N MET A 36 -12.02 -9.29 -1.28
CA MET A 36 -12.21 -8.28 -2.32
C MET A 36 -11.43 -8.66 -3.58
N LYS A 37 -12.14 -8.86 -4.69
CA LYS A 37 -11.52 -9.06 -6.00
C LYS A 37 -11.24 -7.68 -6.61
N THR A 38 -9.95 -7.31 -6.65
CA THR A 38 -9.49 -5.98 -7.11
C THR A 38 -8.93 -5.99 -8.53
N TRP A 39 -8.47 -7.15 -9.02
CA TRP A 39 -7.82 -7.25 -10.32
C TRP A 39 -8.04 -8.62 -10.96
N ASP A 40 -8.01 -8.67 -12.29
CA ASP A 40 -8.08 -9.92 -13.06
C ASP A 40 -6.70 -10.35 -13.56
N TYR A 41 -6.07 -11.26 -12.83
CA TYR A 41 -4.73 -11.73 -13.17
C TYR A 41 -4.72 -12.69 -14.36
N ALA A 42 -5.87 -13.34 -14.67
CA ALA A 42 -5.96 -14.31 -15.75
C ALA A 42 -5.70 -13.68 -17.13
N THR A 43 -5.95 -12.37 -17.27
CA THR A 43 -5.76 -11.61 -18.51
C THR A 43 -4.47 -10.77 -18.51
N SER A 44 -3.66 -10.83 -17.45
CA SER A 44 -2.60 -9.82 -17.17
C SER A 44 -1.19 -10.19 -17.65
N GLY A 45 -1.00 -11.34 -18.31
CA GLY A 45 0.24 -11.66 -19.04
C GLY A 45 1.47 -11.99 -18.20
N GLY A 46 1.32 -12.31 -16.91
CA GLY A 46 2.44 -12.77 -16.05
C GLY A 46 2.83 -14.23 -16.32
N THR A 47 4.12 -14.55 -16.25
CA THR A 47 4.65 -15.91 -16.54
C THR A 47 4.70 -16.82 -15.31
N ARG A 48 4.52 -16.28 -14.11
CA ARG A 48 4.54 -17.03 -12.84
C ARG A 48 3.14 -17.22 -12.28
N LYS A 49 2.92 -18.33 -11.57
CA LYS A 49 1.79 -18.46 -10.63
C LYS A 49 1.79 -17.22 -9.73
N THR A 50 0.75 -16.42 -9.87
CA THR A 50 0.59 -15.03 -9.47
C THR A 50 0.97 -14.76 -8.00
N THR A 51 1.80 -13.76 -7.75
CA THR A 51 2.29 -13.33 -6.41
C THR A 51 1.38 -12.33 -5.67
N GLY A 52 0.18 -12.04 -6.22
CA GLY A 52 -0.79 -11.09 -5.64
C GLY A 52 -1.89 -11.75 -4.80
N CYS A 53 -2.36 -11.04 -3.75
CA CYS A 53 -3.42 -11.41 -2.78
C CYS A 53 -4.83 -11.73 -3.36
N CYS A 54 -4.95 -11.99 -4.66
CA CYS A 54 -6.22 -12.05 -5.38
C CYS A 54 -6.23 -13.18 -6.43
N SER A 55 -5.37 -14.18 -6.26
CA SER A 55 -5.47 -15.41 -7.05
C SER A 55 -6.77 -16.16 -6.73
N LEU A 56 -7.24 -17.00 -7.65
CA LEU A 56 -8.38 -17.88 -7.38
C LEU A 56 -8.10 -18.82 -6.20
N ASP A 57 -6.84 -19.24 -6.05
CA ASP A 57 -6.38 -20.08 -4.94
C ASP A 57 -6.53 -19.35 -3.59
N ASP A 58 -6.10 -18.08 -3.51
CA ASP A 58 -6.22 -17.28 -2.28
C ASP A 58 -7.68 -17.04 -1.87
N ILE A 59 -8.56 -16.81 -2.84
CA ILE A 59 -10.00 -16.66 -2.60
C ILE A 59 -10.58 -17.97 -2.03
N ASN A 60 -10.19 -19.10 -2.61
CA ASN A 60 -10.65 -20.41 -2.15
C ASN A 60 -10.08 -20.75 -0.77
N ASP A 61 -8.82 -20.41 -0.48
CA ASP A 61 -8.21 -20.63 0.84
C ASP A 61 -8.93 -19.84 1.94
N ALA A 62 -9.27 -18.57 1.66
CA ALA A 62 -10.05 -17.76 2.59
C ALA A 62 -11.45 -18.35 2.84
N ARG A 63 -12.11 -18.85 1.80
CA ARG A 63 -13.42 -19.51 1.90
C ARG A 63 -13.34 -20.80 2.69
N THR A 64 -12.39 -21.69 2.37
CA THR A 64 -12.20 -22.99 3.03
C THR A 64 -11.97 -22.78 4.52
N LEU A 65 -11.07 -21.86 4.89
CA LEU A 65 -10.79 -21.54 6.29
C LEU A 65 -12.05 -21.04 7.02
N ALA A 66 -12.87 -20.20 6.38
CA ALA A 66 -14.10 -19.72 6.99
C ALA A 66 -15.12 -20.85 7.23
N VAL A 67 -15.28 -21.76 6.26
CA VAL A 67 -16.17 -22.93 6.37
C VAL A 67 -15.72 -23.86 7.49
N GLU A 68 -14.42 -24.16 7.57
CA GLU A 68 -13.85 -25.02 8.63
C GLU A 68 -14.07 -24.46 10.03
N ASN A 69 -14.09 -23.14 10.18
CA ASN A 69 -14.25 -22.46 11.47
C ASN A 69 -15.67 -21.93 11.71
N GLY A 70 -16.64 -22.33 10.88
CA GLY A 70 -18.05 -22.06 11.13
C GLY A 70 -18.46 -20.60 10.99
N PHE A 71 -17.78 -19.81 10.16
CA PHE A 71 -18.21 -18.44 9.85
C PHE A 71 -18.40 -18.19 8.35
N HIS A 72 -19.28 -17.23 8.02
CA HIS A 72 -19.63 -16.93 6.64
C HIS A 72 -18.47 -16.26 5.91
N HIS A 73 -18.33 -16.56 4.61
CA HIS A 73 -17.39 -15.88 3.73
C HIS A 73 -18.08 -15.43 2.45
N ILE A 74 -17.84 -14.19 2.06
CA ILE A 74 -18.38 -13.60 0.85
C ILE A 74 -17.28 -13.01 -0.03
N ILE A 75 -17.57 -12.92 -1.33
CA ILE A 75 -16.71 -12.23 -2.28
C ILE A 75 -17.38 -10.92 -2.68
N LEU A 76 -16.57 -9.86 -2.73
CA LEU A 76 -16.97 -8.56 -3.27
C LEU A 76 -16.08 -8.24 -4.45
N ASP A 77 -16.68 -8.07 -5.62
CA ASP A 77 -15.97 -7.61 -6.82
C ASP A 77 -15.92 -6.08 -6.80
N ILE A 78 -14.72 -5.52 -6.75
CA ILE A 78 -14.45 -4.08 -6.77
C ILE A 78 -13.47 -3.73 -7.89
N ARG A 79 -13.37 -4.58 -8.94
CA ARG A 79 -12.42 -4.37 -10.05
C ARG A 79 -12.64 -3.05 -10.76
N LYS A 80 -13.89 -2.62 -10.91
CA LYS A 80 -14.23 -1.37 -11.59
C LYS A 80 -13.74 -0.16 -10.80
N GLU A 81 -14.16 -0.06 -9.54
CA GLU A 81 -13.76 1.03 -8.63
C GLU A 81 -12.25 1.06 -8.43
N PHE A 82 -11.61 -0.10 -8.36
CA PHE A 82 -10.17 -0.21 -8.26
C PHE A 82 -9.46 0.24 -9.55
N GLY A 83 -9.95 -0.17 -10.72
CA GLY A 83 -9.40 0.22 -12.02
C GLY A 83 -9.46 1.72 -12.24
N ASP A 84 -10.68 2.28 -12.17
CA ASP A 84 -10.97 3.68 -12.48
C ASP A 84 -10.22 4.66 -11.56
N PHE A 85 -9.92 4.25 -10.32
CA PHE A 85 -9.34 5.16 -9.32
C PHE A 85 -7.86 4.87 -9.01
N ILE A 86 -7.48 3.61 -8.83
CA ILE A 86 -6.12 3.26 -8.38
C ILE A 86 -5.18 3.09 -9.55
N ILE A 87 -5.61 2.38 -10.60
CA ILE A 87 -4.74 2.09 -11.74
C ILE A 87 -4.57 3.32 -12.61
N ASP A 88 -5.65 4.05 -12.87
CA ASP A 88 -5.58 5.25 -13.69
C ASP A 88 -4.72 6.32 -13.00
N ASN A 89 -4.90 6.55 -11.69
CA ASN A 89 -3.99 7.42 -10.92
C ASN A 89 -2.53 6.94 -10.97
N PHE A 90 -2.30 5.63 -10.85
CA PHE A 90 -0.95 5.07 -10.91
C PHE A 90 -0.28 5.40 -12.24
N VAL A 91 -0.98 5.22 -13.35
CA VAL A 91 -0.49 5.56 -14.69
C VAL A 91 -0.25 7.06 -14.81
N ASP A 92 -1.23 7.89 -14.46
CA ASP A 92 -1.18 9.34 -14.60
C ASP A 92 -0.03 9.96 -13.80
N GLU A 93 0.24 9.47 -12.59
CA GLU A 93 1.34 9.96 -11.77
C GLU A 93 2.70 9.65 -12.42
N TYR A 94 2.90 8.45 -12.99
CA TYR A 94 4.12 8.13 -13.72
C TYR A 94 4.27 8.93 -15.02
N LEU A 95 3.17 9.11 -15.77
CA LEU A 95 3.16 9.98 -16.95
C LEU A 95 3.40 11.45 -16.57
N ALA A 96 3.12 11.86 -15.34
CA ALA A 96 3.46 13.17 -14.85
C ALA A 96 4.86 13.25 -14.18
N GLY A 97 5.69 12.21 -14.31
CA GLY A 97 7.05 12.17 -13.79
C GLY A 97 7.15 11.96 -12.27
N ARG A 98 6.07 11.50 -11.63
CA ARG A 98 5.98 11.23 -10.19
C ARG A 98 5.94 9.73 -9.92
N THR A 99 6.24 9.34 -8.68
CA THR A 99 6.19 7.93 -8.25
C THR A 99 5.06 7.76 -7.23
N PRO A 100 3.91 7.20 -7.63
CA PRO A 100 2.74 7.05 -6.76
C PRO A 100 2.91 5.95 -5.72
N ASN A 101 2.12 6.02 -4.65
CA ASN A 101 1.92 4.92 -3.70
C ASN A 101 0.47 4.42 -3.78
N PRO A 102 0.17 3.42 -4.62
CA PRO A 102 -1.20 2.96 -4.84
C PRO A 102 -1.81 2.29 -3.59
N CYS A 103 -0.99 1.75 -2.69
CA CYS A 103 -1.48 1.09 -1.47
C CYS A 103 -2.12 2.08 -0.49
N VAL A 104 -1.53 3.27 -0.33
CA VAL A 104 -2.09 4.34 0.49
C VAL A 104 -3.45 4.77 -0.06
N LEU A 105 -3.54 5.03 -1.37
CA LEU A 105 -4.79 5.43 -2.02
C LEU A 105 -5.85 4.34 -1.95
N CYS A 106 -5.47 3.07 -2.17
CA CYS A 106 -6.37 1.93 -2.09
C CYS A 106 -6.95 1.78 -0.68
N ASN A 107 -6.11 1.86 0.36
CA ASN A 107 -6.60 1.81 1.74
C ASN A 107 -7.55 2.97 2.05
N THR A 108 -7.22 4.17 1.55
CA THR A 108 -7.97 5.41 1.87
C THR A 108 -9.32 5.49 1.19
N HIS A 109 -9.39 5.20 -0.11
CA HIS A 109 -10.55 5.56 -0.95
C HIS A 109 -11.35 4.36 -1.46
N ILE A 110 -10.79 3.15 -1.39
CA ILE A 110 -11.42 1.97 -1.98
C ILE A 110 -11.72 0.94 -0.90
N LYS A 111 -10.70 0.48 -0.21
CA LYS A 111 -10.79 -0.69 0.68
C LYS A 111 -11.66 -0.39 1.91
N TRP A 112 -11.39 0.69 2.63
CA TRP A 112 -12.16 1.02 3.83
C TRP A 112 -13.60 1.42 3.50
N ASP A 113 -13.80 2.27 2.50
CA ASP A 113 -15.14 2.69 2.08
C ASP A 113 -15.99 1.50 1.63
N ALA A 114 -15.43 0.59 0.81
CA ALA A 114 -16.13 -0.63 0.40
C ALA A 114 -16.43 -1.56 1.58
N LEU A 115 -15.48 -1.70 2.53
CA LEU A 115 -15.68 -2.52 3.72
C LEU A 115 -16.75 -1.96 4.64
N LEU A 116 -16.75 -0.65 4.92
CA LEU A 116 -17.74 0.00 5.79
C LEU A 116 -19.14 -0.08 5.18
N LYS A 117 -19.28 0.25 3.90
CA LYS A 117 -20.56 0.13 3.20
C LYS A 117 -21.10 -1.30 3.25
N ARG A 118 -20.22 -2.29 3.10
CA ARG A 118 -20.60 -3.71 3.16
C ARG A 118 -20.89 -4.16 4.60
N ALA A 119 -20.18 -3.62 5.57
CA ALA A 119 -20.43 -3.86 7.00
C ALA A 119 -21.84 -3.37 7.37
N ASP A 120 -22.24 -2.19 6.91
CA ASP A 120 -23.58 -1.65 7.17
C ASP A 120 -24.69 -2.54 6.60
N GLN A 121 -24.53 -3.00 5.36
CA GLN A 121 -25.49 -3.91 4.71
C GLN A 121 -25.64 -5.25 5.44
N LEU A 122 -24.59 -5.70 6.14
CA LEU A 122 -24.55 -6.99 6.84
C LEU A 122 -24.81 -6.85 8.35
N GLY A 123 -25.05 -5.64 8.84
CA GLY A 123 -25.22 -5.34 10.25
C GLY A 123 -23.94 -5.53 11.08
N CYS A 124 -22.76 -5.41 10.47
CA CYS A 124 -21.48 -5.47 11.18
C CYS A 124 -21.17 -4.12 11.83
N GLU A 125 -20.94 -4.12 13.14
CA GLU A 125 -20.54 -2.91 13.89
C GLU A 125 -19.11 -2.50 13.55
N PHE A 126 -18.24 -3.49 13.32
CA PHE A 126 -16.82 -3.28 13.08
C PHE A 126 -16.35 -3.87 11.75
N ILE A 127 -15.23 -3.36 11.26
CA ILE A 127 -14.41 -3.98 10.23
C ILE A 127 -13.06 -4.37 10.81
N ALA A 128 -12.45 -5.43 10.29
CA ALA A 128 -11.11 -5.82 10.69
C ALA A 128 -10.24 -6.20 9.50
N THR A 129 -8.93 -6.00 9.65
CA THR A 129 -7.95 -6.39 8.65
C THR A 129 -6.71 -6.96 9.33
N GLY A 130 -5.95 -7.78 8.60
CA GLY A 130 -4.67 -8.33 9.08
C GLY A 130 -3.50 -7.34 9.03
N HIS A 131 -3.73 -6.03 9.14
CA HIS A 131 -2.63 -5.06 9.15
C HIS A 131 -1.91 -5.03 10.50
N TYR A 132 -0.59 -4.84 10.45
CA TYR A 132 0.30 -4.65 11.61
C TYR A 132 0.30 -3.18 12.03
N ALA A 133 -0.81 -2.74 12.62
CA ALA A 133 -0.99 -1.39 13.12
C ALA A 133 -1.91 -1.41 14.35
N GLN A 134 -2.00 -0.30 15.06
CA GLN A 134 -2.90 -0.16 16.20
C GLN A 134 -3.77 1.07 16.03
N VAL A 135 -5.06 0.97 16.36
CA VAL A 135 -5.93 2.13 16.54
C VAL A 135 -6.08 2.39 18.04
N ARG A 136 -5.89 3.65 18.45
CA ARG A 136 -6.20 4.09 19.82
C ARG A 136 -6.94 5.41 19.78
N LYS A 137 -7.60 5.76 20.88
CA LYS A 137 -8.21 7.08 21.06
C LYS A 137 -7.30 7.97 21.89
N GLU A 138 -6.99 9.16 21.39
CA GLU A 138 -6.17 10.17 22.05
C GLU A 138 -6.80 11.53 21.78
N ASN A 139 -6.98 12.37 22.80
CA ASN A 139 -7.57 13.72 22.66
C ASN A 139 -8.92 13.73 21.93
N GLY A 140 -9.77 12.73 22.19
CA GLY A 140 -11.09 12.61 21.56
C GLY A 140 -11.08 12.08 20.12
N ARG A 141 -9.91 11.88 19.49
CA ARG A 141 -9.76 11.41 18.11
C ARG A 141 -9.16 10.00 18.06
N TYR A 142 -9.50 9.26 17.01
CA TYR A 142 -8.87 7.99 16.70
C TYR A 142 -7.57 8.22 15.93
N ILE A 143 -6.52 7.50 16.30
CA ILE A 143 -5.21 7.63 15.69
C ILE A 143 -4.62 6.27 15.37
N VAL A 144 -3.87 6.22 14.27
CA VAL A 144 -3.07 5.04 13.89
C VAL A 144 -1.71 5.12 14.57
N SER A 145 -1.29 3.99 15.14
CA SER A 145 0.02 3.75 15.75
C SER A 145 0.71 2.60 15.05
N LYS A 146 2.03 2.52 15.23
CA LYS A 146 2.79 1.34 14.84
C LYS A 146 2.27 0.08 15.51
N GLY A 147 2.34 -1.04 14.78
CA GLY A 147 2.25 -2.37 15.40
C GLY A 147 3.44 -2.63 16.34
N LEU A 148 3.33 -3.66 17.18
CA LEU A 148 4.41 -4.12 18.06
C LEU A 148 5.66 -4.52 17.24
N ASP A 149 5.45 -5.24 16.13
CA ASP A 149 6.52 -5.66 15.23
C ASP A 149 6.93 -4.52 14.29
N GLU A 150 8.02 -3.82 14.63
CA GLU A 150 8.53 -2.72 13.81
C GLU A 150 8.97 -3.14 12.40
N ASN A 151 9.32 -4.41 12.18
CA ASN A 151 9.71 -4.91 10.86
C ASN A 151 8.51 -5.13 9.95
N LYS A 152 7.32 -5.25 10.53
CA LYS A 152 6.05 -5.44 9.83
C LYS A 152 5.12 -4.24 9.91
N ASP A 153 5.46 -3.20 10.67
CA ASP A 153 4.65 -2.00 10.86
C ASP A 153 4.05 -1.48 9.54
N GLN A 154 2.72 -1.47 9.48
CA GLN A 154 1.95 -1.03 8.33
C GLN A 154 1.24 0.31 8.58
N SER A 155 1.53 1.01 9.68
CA SER A 155 0.93 2.31 9.98
C SER A 155 1.12 3.34 8.86
N TYR A 156 2.26 3.28 8.16
CA TYR A 156 2.57 4.17 7.04
C TYR A 156 1.61 4.04 5.84
N VAL A 157 1.00 2.88 5.58
CA VAL A 157 0.04 2.76 4.47
C VAL A 157 -1.39 3.09 4.87
N LEU A 158 -1.60 3.56 6.11
CA LEU A 158 -2.89 3.80 6.73
C LEU A 158 -3.09 5.27 7.15
N TRP A 159 -2.14 6.16 6.83
CA TRP A 159 -2.22 7.58 7.23
C TRP A 159 -3.37 8.34 6.56
N GLY A 160 -3.95 7.82 5.47
CA GLY A 160 -5.07 8.45 4.78
C GLY A 160 -6.45 8.12 5.36
N LEU A 161 -6.54 7.19 6.32
CA LEU A 161 -7.84 6.77 6.88
C LEU A 161 -8.57 7.92 7.61
N SER A 162 -9.90 7.96 7.44
CA SER A 162 -10.78 8.92 8.09
C SER A 162 -11.08 8.57 9.55
N GLN A 163 -11.56 9.53 10.34
CA GLN A 163 -12.00 9.27 11.71
C GLN A 163 -13.14 8.25 11.80
N GLU A 164 -14.09 8.32 10.87
CA GLU A 164 -15.20 7.36 10.74
C GLU A 164 -14.67 5.94 10.46
N SER A 165 -13.72 5.82 9.54
CA SER A 165 -13.05 4.57 9.25
C SER A 165 -12.35 4.00 10.48
N LEU A 166 -11.55 4.81 11.16
CA LEU A 166 -10.78 4.37 12.32
C LEU A 166 -11.67 3.99 13.50
N ALA A 167 -12.79 4.69 13.71
CA ALA A 167 -13.73 4.41 14.80
C ALA A 167 -14.30 2.99 14.77
N ARG A 168 -14.40 2.39 13.58
CA ARG A 168 -14.94 1.03 13.37
C ARG A 168 -13.88 0.00 13.02
N THR A 169 -12.61 0.38 13.00
CA THR A 169 -11.52 -0.50 12.57
C THR A 169 -10.86 -1.25 13.72
N ILE A 170 -10.71 -2.55 13.55
CA ILE A 170 -9.93 -3.42 14.45
C ILE A 170 -8.70 -3.95 13.69
N PHE A 171 -7.54 -3.90 14.33
CA PHE A 171 -6.30 -4.53 13.86
C PHE A 171 -5.87 -5.64 14.83
N PRO A 172 -6.36 -6.89 14.68
CA PRO A 172 -6.13 -7.94 15.66
C PRO A 172 -4.66 -8.33 15.84
N LEU A 173 -3.82 -8.03 14.84
CA LEU A 173 -2.40 -8.38 14.81
C LEU A 173 -1.50 -7.28 15.36
N GLY A 174 -2.06 -6.10 15.68
CA GLY A 174 -1.28 -4.92 16.07
C GLY A 174 -0.39 -5.12 17.30
N GLY A 175 -0.77 -6.01 18.21
CA GLY A 175 -0.01 -6.36 19.42
C GLY A 175 0.83 -7.62 19.31
N LEU A 176 1.04 -8.17 18.10
CA LEU A 176 1.71 -9.45 17.88
C LEU A 176 2.90 -9.30 16.93
N GLU A 177 3.90 -10.15 17.15
CA GLU A 177 5.00 -10.30 16.21
C GLU A 177 4.71 -11.35 15.14
N LYS A 178 5.28 -11.20 13.94
CA LYS A 178 5.07 -12.16 12.83
C LYS A 178 5.38 -13.61 13.21
N PRO A 179 6.47 -13.93 13.95
CA PRO A 179 6.76 -15.30 14.35
C PRO A 179 5.63 -15.90 15.19
N VAL A 180 5.03 -15.11 16.09
CA VAL A 180 3.89 -15.54 16.92
C VAL A 180 2.68 -15.87 16.05
N ILE A 181 2.39 -15.03 15.04
CA ILE A 181 1.28 -15.25 14.10
C ILE A 181 1.49 -16.52 13.26
N ARG A 182 2.74 -16.78 12.83
CA ARG A 182 3.10 -18.05 12.15
C ARG A 182 2.89 -19.25 13.06
N GLN A 183 3.31 -19.15 14.32
CA GLN A 183 3.13 -20.24 15.29
C GLN A 183 1.64 -20.48 15.56
N MET A 184 0.84 -19.44 15.74
CA MET A 184 -0.61 -19.53 15.90
C MET A 184 -1.30 -20.28 14.75
N ALA A 185 -0.86 -20.05 13.51
CA ALA A 185 -1.36 -20.78 12.35
C ALA A 185 -0.95 -22.26 12.39
N LEU A 186 0.31 -22.57 12.76
CA LEU A 186 0.80 -23.94 12.91
C LEU A 186 0.04 -24.73 13.98
N ASP A 187 -0.18 -24.11 15.14
CA ASP A 187 -0.87 -24.71 16.29
C ASP A 187 -2.33 -25.07 15.95
N ARG A 188 -2.93 -24.34 15.01
CA ARG A 188 -4.30 -24.59 14.49
C ARG A 188 -4.33 -25.54 13.28
N GLY A 189 -3.19 -26.11 12.91
CA GLY A 189 -3.09 -27.07 11.80
C GLY A 189 -2.91 -26.43 10.41
N TYR A 190 -2.83 -25.11 10.30
CA TYR A 190 -2.70 -24.38 9.03
C TYR A 190 -1.24 -24.30 8.54
N LYS A 191 -0.61 -25.47 8.34
CA LYS A 191 0.81 -25.57 7.96
C LYS A 191 1.15 -24.91 6.62
N GLU A 192 0.29 -25.07 5.61
CA GLU A 192 0.53 -24.49 4.29
C GLU A 192 0.39 -22.97 4.30
N LEU A 193 -0.58 -22.45 5.06
CA LEU A 193 -0.75 -21.03 5.30
C LEU A 193 0.48 -20.43 6.01
N ALA A 194 1.06 -21.15 6.97
CA ALA A 194 2.26 -20.72 7.70
C ALA A 194 3.52 -20.63 6.82
N LYS A 195 3.56 -21.40 5.72
CA LYS A 195 4.67 -21.41 4.75
C LYS A 195 4.50 -20.37 3.63
N LYS A 196 3.29 -19.85 3.41
CA LYS A 196 3.06 -18.85 2.36
C LYS A 196 3.99 -17.65 2.54
N SER A 197 4.57 -17.22 1.42
CA SER A 197 5.34 -15.98 1.33
C SER A 197 4.42 -14.77 1.50
N GLU A 198 4.99 -13.67 1.97
CA GLU A 198 4.27 -12.40 2.05
C GLU A 198 4.19 -11.72 0.69
N SER A 199 3.04 -11.13 0.37
CA SER A 199 2.87 -10.28 -0.80
C SER A 199 3.31 -8.85 -0.44
N PHE A 200 4.55 -8.51 -0.78
CA PHE A 200 5.07 -7.14 -0.69
C PHE A 200 4.89 -6.33 -1.99
N GLU A 201 4.45 -6.99 -3.06
CA GLU A 201 4.32 -6.37 -4.38
C GLU A 201 3.02 -5.55 -4.49
N ILE A 202 3.03 -4.54 -5.37
CA ILE A 202 1.81 -3.83 -5.75
C ILE A 202 0.87 -4.85 -6.39
N CYS A 203 -0.34 -5.00 -5.86
CA CYS A 203 -1.20 -6.14 -6.21
C CYS A 203 -1.38 -6.32 -7.72
N PHE A 204 -1.64 -5.26 -8.48
CA PHE A 204 -1.87 -5.33 -9.94
C PHE A 204 -0.60 -5.27 -10.80
N VAL A 205 0.59 -5.18 -10.19
CA VAL A 205 1.87 -5.14 -10.91
C VAL A 205 2.59 -6.47 -10.70
N PRO A 206 2.46 -7.43 -11.64
CA PRO A 206 3.12 -8.72 -11.51
C PRO A 206 4.65 -8.59 -11.58
N ASP A 207 5.35 -9.48 -10.87
CA ASP A 207 6.81 -9.62 -10.88
C ASP A 207 7.59 -8.33 -10.53
N SER A 208 6.93 -7.39 -9.83
CA SER A 208 7.44 -6.05 -9.56
C SER A 208 7.83 -5.24 -10.82
N ASP A 209 7.28 -5.61 -11.98
CA ASP A 209 7.55 -4.99 -13.28
C ASP A 209 6.56 -3.87 -13.60
N TYR A 210 6.68 -2.74 -12.88
CA TYR A 210 5.82 -1.58 -13.15
C TYR A 210 6.08 -0.98 -14.53
N ARG A 211 7.30 -1.12 -15.07
CA ARG A 211 7.65 -0.63 -16.41
C ARG A 211 6.86 -1.38 -17.47
N GLY A 212 6.89 -2.71 -17.44
CA GLY A 212 6.07 -3.53 -18.33
C GLY A 212 4.58 -3.32 -18.11
N PHE A 213 4.14 -3.09 -16.87
CA PHE A 213 2.75 -2.71 -16.61
C PHE A 213 2.35 -1.43 -17.34
N LEU A 214 3.15 -0.36 -17.22
CA LEU A 214 2.89 0.91 -17.92
C LEU A 214 2.87 0.74 -19.44
N LYS A 215 3.83 -0.01 -19.99
CA LYS A 215 3.92 -0.31 -21.44
C LYS A 215 2.68 -1.02 -21.97
N ARG A 216 2.14 -1.99 -21.22
CA ARG A 216 0.91 -2.70 -21.59
C ARG A 216 -0.36 -1.85 -21.42
N LYS A 217 -0.37 -0.95 -20.45
CA LYS A 217 -1.55 -0.16 -20.09
C LYS A 217 -1.71 1.10 -20.94
N VAL A 218 -0.62 1.69 -21.40
CA VAL A 218 -0.63 2.92 -22.23
C VAL A 218 -0.15 2.59 -23.63
N GLU A 219 -1.07 2.59 -24.58
CA GLU A 219 -0.78 2.28 -25.99
C GLU A 219 0.22 3.28 -26.60
N GLY A 220 1.26 2.73 -27.23
CA GLY A 220 2.33 3.49 -27.86
C GLY A 220 3.22 4.25 -26.88
N LEU A 221 3.22 3.90 -25.59
CA LEU A 221 4.00 4.63 -24.58
C LEU A 221 5.49 4.60 -24.92
N GLU A 222 6.03 3.43 -25.27
CA GLU A 222 7.45 3.27 -25.55
C GLU A 222 7.90 4.18 -26.68
N GLU A 223 7.17 4.22 -27.78
CA GLU A 223 7.46 5.07 -28.94
C GLU A 223 7.34 6.55 -28.60
N LYS A 224 6.37 6.93 -27.74
CA LYS A 224 6.14 8.33 -27.33
C LYS A 224 7.27 8.87 -26.46
N VAL A 225 7.85 8.05 -25.58
CA VAL A 225 8.87 8.51 -24.61
C VAL A 225 10.28 8.03 -24.93
N ALA A 226 10.49 7.21 -25.94
CA ALA A 226 11.83 6.75 -26.32
C ALA A 226 12.76 7.91 -26.69
N GLY A 227 14.06 7.73 -26.42
CA GLY A 227 15.10 8.66 -26.85
C GLY A 227 15.25 9.93 -26.01
N GLY A 228 14.73 9.92 -24.78
CA GLY A 228 14.94 10.99 -23.80
C GLY A 228 16.40 11.12 -23.37
N ASP A 229 16.77 12.28 -22.82
CA ASP A 229 18.16 12.59 -22.45
C ASP A 229 18.42 12.34 -20.97
N PHE A 230 19.53 11.63 -20.68
CA PHE A 230 20.16 11.72 -19.39
C PHE A 230 21.02 12.99 -19.34
N LEU A 231 20.79 13.81 -18.32
CA LEU A 231 21.59 15.01 -18.06
C LEU A 231 22.44 14.84 -16.80
N ASP A 232 23.60 15.47 -16.74
CA ASP A 232 24.30 15.69 -15.48
C ASP A 232 23.75 16.91 -14.71
N THR A 233 24.30 17.20 -13.53
CA THR A 233 23.93 18.36 -12.70
C THR A 233 24.24 19.72 -13.33
N GLN A 234 25.08 19.76 -14.38
CA GLN A 234 25.41 20.96 -15.15
C GLN A 234 24.52 21.13 -16.38
N GLY A 235 23.64 20.16 -16.67
CA GLY A 235 22.75 20.15 -17.83
C GLY A 235 23.39 19.59 -19.10
N ASN A 236 24.57 18.98 -19.02
CA ASN A 236 25.18 18.32 -20.17
C ASN A 236 24.49 16.99 -20.44
N VAL A 237 24.25 16.68 -21.71
CA VAL A 237 23.75 15.36 -22.12
C VAL A 237 24.85 14.32 -21.93
N ILE A 238 24.59 13.31 -21.11
CA ILE A 238 25.53 12.23 -20.79
C ILE A 238 25.05 10.86 -21.29
N GLY A 239 23.88 10.80 -21.92
CA GLY A 239 23.35 9.57 -22.49
C GLY A 239 21.89 9.68 -22.90
N LYS A 240 21.33 8.57 -23.39
CA LYS A 240 19.92 8.44 -23.77
C LYS A 240 19.22 7.39 -22.91
N HIS A 241 17.91 7.53 -22.74
CA HIS A 241 17.06 6.58 -22.02
C HIS A 241 15.81 6.19 -22.80
N ASN A 242 15.16 5.11 -22.35
CA ASN A 242 13.94 4.57 -22.97
C ASN A 242 12.65 5.34 -22.59
N GLY A 243 12.79 6.49 -21.93
CA GLY A 243 11.68 7.34 -21.49
C GLY A 243 11.56 7.57 -19.99
N TYR A 244 11.21 8.80 -19.62
CA TYR A 244 11.23 9.27 -18.23
C TYR A 244 10.30 8.50 -17.25
N PRO A 245 9.11 7.96 -17.63
CA PRO A 245 8.23 7.29 -16.68
C PRO A 245 8.83 6.01 -16.08
N PHE A 246 9.89 5.47 -16.69
CA PHE A 246 10.55 4.25 -16.27
C PHE A 246 11.63 4.45 -15.20
N TYR A 247 11.71 5.65 -14.63
CA TYR A 247 12.69 6.03 -13.62
C TYR A 247 12.02 6.61 -12.38
N THR A 248 12.67 6.43 -11.22
CA THR A 248 12.22 6.97 -9.93
C THR A 248 13.35 7.75 -9.27
N ILE A 249 13.04 8.86 -8.61
CA ILE A 249 14.03 9.63 -7.84
C ILE A 249 14.74 8.75 -6.80
N GLY A 250 16.07 8.79 -6.77
CA GLY A 250 16.94 7.95 -5.95
C GLY A 250 17.25 6.57 -6.55
N GLN A 251 16.75 6.27 -7.76
CA GLN A 251 17.10 5.03 -8.45
C GLN A 251 18.57 5.06 -8.90
N ARG A 252 19.30 3.99 -8.55
CA ARG A 252 20.69 3.76 -9.00
C ARG A 252 20.81 2.67 -10.07
N LYS A 253 20.04 1.59 -9.94
CA LYS A 253 20.12 0.41 -10.82
C LYS A 253 19.22 0.59 -12.03
N GLY A 254 19.50 -0.13 -13.12
CA GLY A 254 18.65 -0.14 -14.31
C GLY A 254 18.62 1.20 -15.05
N LEU A 255 19.75 1.92 -15.07
CA LEU A 255 19.96 3.10 -15.91
C LEU A 255 20.40 2.72 -17.34
N GLU A 256 20.71 1.45 -17.58
CA GLU A 256 21.08 0.88 -18.89
C GLU A 256 22.35 1.46 -19.53
N LEU A 257 23.01 2.40 -18.85
CA LEU A 257 24.30 2.97 -19.21
C LEU A 257 25.30 2.83 -18.06
N ALA A 258 26.56 2.65 -18.41
CA ALA A 258 27.68 2.63 -17.47
C ALA A 258 28.37 3.99 -17.46
N PHE A 259 28.39 4.66 -16.31
CA PHE A 259 28.95 6.00 -16.16
C PHE A 259 30.36 6.02 -15.52
N GLY A 260 30.92 4.85 -15.20
CA GLY A 260 32.21 4.74 -14.50
C GLY A 260 32.14 4.99 -12.99
N ASP A 261 31.16 5.76 -12.54
CA ASP A 261 30.85 6.03 -11.14
C ASP A 261 29.36 5.77 -10.80
N PRO A 262 29.00 5.55 -9.52
CA PRO A 262 27.60 5.38 -9.10
C PRO A 262 26.78 6.65 -9.34
N ARG A 263 25.77 6.56 -10.22
CA ARG A 263 24.83 7.64 -10.51
C ARG A 263 23.43 7.33 -9.98
N TYR A 264 22.73 8.40 -9.58
CA TYR A 264 21.37 8.34 -9.05
C TYR A 264 20.46 9.30 -9.83
N VAL A 265 19.21 8.90 -10.05
CA VAL A 265 18.19 9.79 -10.61
C VAL A 265 17.83 10.86 -9.57
N ILE A 266 18.15 12.13 -9.83
CA ILE A 266 17.92 13.23 -8.87
C ILE A 266 16.76 14.15 -9.27
N LYS A 267 16.39 14.14 -10.55
CA LYS A 267 15.26 14.92 -11.09
C LYS A 267 14.70 14.23 -12.33
N ILE A 268 13.40 14.35 -12.52
CA ILE A 268 12.69 13.93 -13.73
C ILE A 268 11.95 15.16 -14.27
N ASP A 269 12.12 15.44 -15.56
CA ASP A 269 11.40 16.47 -16.30
C ASP A 269 10.55 15.78 -17.38
N ALA A 270 9.26 15.64 -17.10
CA ALA A 270 8.33 14.93 -17.96
C ALA A 270 8.08 15.69 -19.28
N GLU A 271 8.02 17.02 -19.23
CA GLU A 271 7.74 17.87 -20.41
C GLU A 271 8.85 17.78 -21.44
N LYS A 272 10.10 17.73 -20.99
CA LYS A 272 11.27 17.65 -21.87
C LYS A 272 11.74 16.22 -22.13
N ASN A 273 11.12 15.23 -21.48
CA ASN A 273 11.58 13.84 -21.50
C ASN A 273 13.07 13.74 -21.08
N GLN A 274 13.41 14.35 -19.94
CA GLN A 274 14.78 14.39 -19.41
C GLN A 274 14.85 13.76 -18.02
N VAL A 275 15.94 13.06 -17.76
CA VAL A 275 16.26 12.49 -16.46
C VAL A 275 17.63 12.99 -16.02
N VAL A 276 17.69 13.72 -14.90
CA VAL A 276 18.95 14.25 -14.39
C VAL A 276 19.57 13.23 -13.45
N LEU A 277 20.85 12.92 -13.68
CA LEU A 277 21.66 12.03 -12.88
C LEU A 277 22.69 12.82 -12.09
N GLY A 278 22.81 12.50 -10.80
CA GLY A 278 23.78 13.08 -9.89
C GLY A 278 24.47 12.03 -9.03
N LEU A 279 25.26 12.51 -8.10
CA LEU A 279 25.84 11.71 -7.03
C LEU A 279 24.81 11.52 -5.91
N GLU A 280 25.15 10.67 -4.94
CA GLU A 280 24.27 10.40 -3.80
C GLU A 280 23.98 11.67 -2.97
N GLU A 281 24.96 12.54 -2.85
CA GLU A 281 24.86 13.80 -2.11
C GLU A 281 23.86 14.79 -2.74
N ASP A 282 23.65 14.73 -4.05
CA ASP A 282 22.70 15.57 -4.78
C ASP A 282 21.23 15.23 -4.47
N LEU A 283 20.97 14.03 -3.92
CA LEU A 283 19.65 13.63 -3.44
C LEU A 283 19.25 14.32 -2.14
N ASN A 284 20.21 14.90 -1.40
CA ASN A 284 19.93 15.51 -0.12
C ASN A 284 19.08 16.78 -0.29
N LYS A 285 17.91 16.78 0.34
CA LYS A 285 17.01 17.93 0.44
C LYS A 285 16.74 18.21 1.91
N GLN A 286 16.65 19.50 2.26
CA GLN A 286 16.32 19.96 3.60
C GLN A 286 14.82 20.20 3.78
N GLU A 287 14.10 20.40 2.68
CA GLU A 287 12.71 20.81 2.66
C GLU A 287 11.91 19.96 1.67
N VAL A 288 10.63 19.73 2.00
CA VAL A 288 9.65 19.08 1.13
C VAL A 288 8.32 19.79 1.30
N PHE A 289 7.65 20.06 0.17
CA PHE A 289 6.28 20.56 0.19
C PHE A 289 5.32 19.39 0.15
N VAL A 290 4.38 19.37 1.08
CA VAL A 290 3.32 18.35 1.15
C VAL A 290 2.04 18.97 0.60
N ARG A 291 1.20 18.16 -0.04
CA ARG A 291 -0.14 18.58 -0.48
C ARG A 291 -1.16 17.57 0.04
N ASN A 292 -2.38 18.04 0.29
CA ASN A 292 -3.50 17.24 0.79
C ASN A 292 -3.13 16.45 2.07
N PRO A 293 -2.59 17.11 3.12
CA PRO A 293 -2.28 16.41 4.36
C PRO A 293 -3.55 15.87 5.01
N ASN A 294 -3.49 14.65 5.55
CA ASN A 294 -4.55 14.12 6.41
C ASN A 294 -4.16 14.28 7.88
N MET A 295 -4.82 15.20 8.58
CA MET A 295 -4.61 15.44 9.99
C MET A 295 -5.44 14.44 10.81
N ILE A 296 -4.91 13.22 10.99
CA ILE A 296 -5.58 12.19 11.80
C ILE A 296 -5.59 12.60 13.28
N LYS A 297 -4.39 12.86 13.83
CA LYS A 297 -4.19 13.12 15.26
C LYS A 297 -4.73 14.48 15.71
N TYR A 298 -4.70 15.47 14.84
CA TYR A 298 -5.13 16.84 15.12
C TYR A 298 -6.27 17.22 14.18
N GLU A 299 -7.12 18.16 14.56
CA GLU A 299 -8.15 18.66 13.64
C GLU A 299 -7.55 19.57 12.57
N SER A 300 -6.60 20.41 12.98
CA SER A 300 -5.82 21.31 12.14
C SER A 300 -4.41 21.45 12.71
N LEU A 301 -3.51 22.05 11.92
CA LEU A 301 -2.19 22.49 12.38
C LEU A 301 -2.10 24.01 12.15
N GLU A 302 -2.27 24.79 13.22
CA GLU A 302 -2.23 26.26 13.14
C GLU A 302 -0.85 26.84 13.38
N GLN A 303 0.01 26.09 14.06
CA GLN A 303 1.36 26.49 14.42
C GLN A 303 2.36 25.44 13.96
N GLU A 304 3.61 25.85 13.87
CA GLU A 304 4.69 24.94 13.53
C GLU A 304 4.79 23.84 14.59
N MET A 305 5.10 22.61 14.16
CA MET A 305 5.30 21.49 15.08
C MET A 305 6.55 20.69 14.74
N GLU A 306 7.19 20.14 15.78
CA GLU A 306 8.23 19.14 15.60
C GLU A 306 7.59 17.76 15.42
N ALA A 307 8.12 16.99 14.46
CA ALA A 307 7.67 15.64 14.18
C ALA A 307 8.80 14.77 13.63
N LEU A 308 8.67 13.47 13.85
CA LEU A 308 9.44 12.46 13.12
C LEU A 308 8.73 12.17 11.79
N SER A 309 9.29 12.64 10.68
CA SER A 309 8.70 12.50 9.34
C SER A 309 9.34 11.36 8.57
N LYS A 310 8.52 10.54 7.90
CA LYS A 310 8.95 9.48 6.98
C LYS A 310 8.54 9.83 5.56
N ILE A 311 9.48 9.82 4.62
CA ILE A 311 9.20 10.05 3.20
C ILE A 311 8.96 8.75 2.41
N ARG A 312 9.32 7.58 2.98
CA ARG A 312 9.13 6.25 2.40
C ARG A 312 8.77 5.22 3.47
N TYR A 313 8.12 4.13 3.06
CA TYR A 313 7.60 3.09 3.96
C TYR A 313 8.64 2.55 4.97
N LYS A 314 9.80 2.09 4.48
CA LYS A 314 10.88 1.53 5.31
C LYS A 314 11.84 2.58 5.87
N ASP A 315 11.54 3.86 5.69
CA ASP A 315 12.35 4.92 6.29
C ASP A 315 12.19 4.86 7.83
N LYS A 316 13.30 5.06 8.55
CA LYS A 316 13.26 5.22 10.02
C LYS A 316 12.63 6.55 10.41
N GLY A 317 12.59 7.49 9.47
CA GLY A 317 12.14 8.86 9.67
C GLY A 317 13.26 9.75 10.18
N LYS A 318 13.07 11.06 10.04
CA LYS A 318 13.97 12.08 10.55
C LYS A 318 13.19 13.14 11.32
N ASN A 319 13.81 13.69 12.37
CA ASN A 319 13.25 14.85 13.05
C ASN A 319 13.15 16.00 12.06
N SER A 320 12.01 16.67 12.08
CA SER A 320 11.64 17.69 11.11
C SER A 320 10.70 18.68 11.76
N LYS A 321 10.61 19.87 11.17
CA LYS A 321 9.67 20.90 11.54
C LYS A 321 8.60 20.97 10.45
N ILE A 322 7.34 20.82 10.83
CA ILE A 322 6.18 20.97 9.94
C ILE A 322 5.69 22.40 10.10
N ILE A 323 5.62 23.13 8.99
CA ILE A 323 5.19 24.53 8.93
C ILE A 323 3.95 24.59 8.04
N PRO A 324 2.76 24.91 8.57
CA PRO A 324 1.56 25.03 7.75
C PRO A 324 1.66 26.27 6.85
N LEU A 325 1.42 26.10 5.55
CA LEU A 325 1.42 27.19 4.57
C LEU A 325 0.00 27.74 4.33
N PRO A 326 -0.15 29.04 3.97
CA PRO A 326 -1.47 29.65 3.76
C PRO A 326 -2.34 29.00 2.69
N ASP A 327 -1.74 28.25 1.77
CA ASP A 327 -2.43 27.53 0.70
C ASP A 327 -2.80 26.08 1.05
N GLY A 328 -2.66 25.70 2.33
CA GLY A 328 -3.01 24.37 2.84
C GLY A 328 -1.95 23.29 2.59
N ARG A 329 -0.73 23.68 2.21
CA ARG A 329 0.45 22.81 2.11
C ARG A 329 1.23 22.69 3.43
#